data_AF-A0A2S2NGB5-F1
#
_entry.id   AF-A0A2S2NGB5-F1
#
_cell.length_a   1.000
_cell.length_b   1.000
_cell.length_c   1.000
_cell.angle_alpha   90.00
_cell.angle_beta   90.00
_cell.angle_gamma   90.00
#
_symmetry.space_group_name_H-M   'P 1'
#
loop_
_entity.id
_entity.type
_entity.pdbx_description
1 polymer ?
#
loop_
_entity_poly.entity_id
_entity_poly.type
_entity_poly.pdbx_seq_one_letter_code
_entity_poly.pdbx_strand_id
1 'polypeptide(L)'
;QCQLFVMVSNGEIDQVPNAQGDAQVCDDASSYCGVLNSRYPDARSMGYPFDRLPRDGVVTLQQFLTPNMVTQDVRIRFSNRTVAPLQNATANRPAAGTSVGNRRN
;
A
#
# COMPACT_ATOMS: atom_id res chain seq x y z
N GLN A 1 23.22 -1.19 -0.10
CA GLN A 1 22.58 -1.75 -1.30
C GLN A 1 21.45 -2.62 -0.80
N CYS A 2 20.29 -2.60 -1.44
CA CYS A 2 19.17 -3.46 -1.12
C CYS A 2 18.58 -4.03 -2.41
N GLN A 3 17.77 -5.08 -2.28
CA GLN A 3 17.08 -5.71 -3.39
C GLN A 3 15.61 -5.32 -3.33
N LEU A 4 15.11 -4.71 -4.40
CA LEU A 4 13.69 -4.48 -4.61
C LEU A 4 13.07 -5.78 -5.11
N PHE A 5 12.17 -6.36 -4.33
CA PHE A 5 11.41 -7.55 -4.71
C PHE A 5 10.01 -7.16 -5.16
N VAL A 6 9.54 -7.74 -6.26
CA VAL A 6 8.18 -7.58 -6.79
C VAL A 6 7.60 -8.95 -7.10
N MET A 7 6.33 -9.16 -6.74
CA MET A 7 5.57 -10.37 -7.00
C MET A 7 4.19 -10.00 -7.56
N VAL A 8 3.74 -10.76 -8.56
CA VAL A 8 2.35 -10.69 -9.04
C VAL A 8 1.65 -11.99 -8.65
N SER A 9 0.75 -11.93 -7.68
CA SER A 9 -0.05 -13.06 -7.21
C SER A 9 -1.39 -13.17 -7.97
N ASN A 10 -2.12 -14.28 -7.74
CA ASN A 10 -3.42 -14.47 -8.36
C ASN A 10 -4.50 -13.71 -7.57
N GLY A 11 -4.98 -12.61 -8.14
CA GLY A 11 -5.98 -11.75 -7.53
C GLY A 11 -7.31 -12.44 -7.18
N GLU A 12 -7.71 -13.50 -7.89
CA GLU A 12 -8.94 -14.24 -7.57
C GLU A 12 -8.88 -14.93 -6.19
N ILE A 13 -7.68 -15.26 -5.72
CA ILE A 13 -7.44 -15.93 -4.43
C ILE A 13 -7.18 -14.89 -3.33
N ASP A 14 -6.63 -13.73 -3.71
CA ASP A 14 -6.19 -12.70 -2.77
C ASP A 14 -7.34 -11.73 -2.42
N GLN A 15 -8.31 -11.58 -3.33
CA GLN A 15 -9.45 -10.68 -3.12
C GLN A 15 -10.34 -11.11 -1.96
N VAL A 16 -10.65 -10.14 -1.10
CA VAL A 16 -11.61 -10.29 0.00
C VAL A 16 -12.92 -9.59 -0.39
N PRO A 17 -14.07 -10.29 -0.40
CA PRO A 17 -15.36 -9.68 -0.68
C PRO A 17 -15.67 -8.56 0.33
N ASN A 18 -16.14 -7.42 -0.19
CA ASN A 18 -16.51 -6.24 0.59
C ASN A 18 -15.36 -5.61 1.40
N ALA A 19 -14.11 -5.78 0.96
CA ALA A 19 -12.95 -5.12 1.59
C ALA A 19 -12.72 -3.67 1.14
N GLN A 20 -13.63 -3.12 0.35
CA GLN A 20 -13.66 -1.71 0.01
C GLN A 20 -14.20 -0.94 1.20
N GLY A 21 -13.50 0.11 1.61
CA GLY A 21 -14.02 1.03 2.62
C GLY A 21 -15.29 1.69 2.09
N ASP A 22 -16.20 2.08 3.00
CA ASP A 22 -17.16 3.11 2.65
C ASP A 22 -16.40 4.26 2.01
N ALA A 23 -16.94 4.88 0.96
CA ALA A 23 -16.30 5.87 0.08
C ALA A 23 -15.67 7.11 0.77
N GLN A 24 -15.61 7.12 2.10
CA GLN A 24 -14.90 8.03 2.99
C GLN A 24 -13.38 7.76 3.04
N VAL A 25 -12.69 8.06 1.93
CA VAL A 25 -11.43 8.83 1.84
C VAL A 25 -10.15 8.35 2.59
N CYS A 26 -10.13 7.21 3.29
CA CYS A 26 -8.97 6.81 4.11
C CYS A 26 -8.42 5.39 3.80
N ASP A 27 -7.95 5.13 2.57
CA ASP A 27 -7.43 3.81 2.15
C ASP A 27 -5.94 3.81 1.72
N ASP A 28 -5.28 4.96 1.67
CA ASP A 28 -3.89 5.07 1.16
C ASP A 28 -2.83 4.34 2.03
N ALA A 29 -3.23 3.84 3.21
CA ALA A 29 -2.35 3.18 4.18
C ALA A 29 -2.87 1.81 4.65
N SER A 30 -3.70 1.14 3.85
CA SER A 30 -4.34 -0.13 4.23
C SER A 30 -3.36 -1.28 4.47
N SER A 31 -2.14 -1.22 3.91
CA SER A 31 -1.09 -2.22 4.17
C SER A 31 -0.75 -2.39 5.66
N TYR A 32 -0.77 -1.32 6.45
CA TYR A 32 -0.50 -1.37 7.89
C TYR A 32 -1.76 -1.19 8.75
N CYS A 33 -2.69 -0.34 8.31
CA CYS A 33 -3.84 0.05 9.13
C CYS A 33 -5.11 -0.73 8.79
N GLY A 34 -5.10 -1.52 7.72
CA GLY A 34 -6.32 -2.06 7.12
C GLY A 34 -7.24 -0.94 6.65
N VAL A 35 -8.50 -1.30 6.42
CA VAL A 35 -9.55 -0.37 6.01
C VAL A 35 -10.52 -0.18 7.17
N LEU A 36 -10.86 1.08 7.47
CA LEU A 36 -11.75 1.40 8.59
C LEU A 36 -13.10 0.70 8.41
N ASN A 37 -13.56 0.02 9.46
CA ASN A 37 -14.84 -0.71 9.50
C ASN A 37 -15.01 -1.78 8.42
N SER A 38 -13.93 -2.23 7.80
CA SER A 38 -13.95 -3.26 6.77
C SER A 38 -12.95 -4.39 7.08
N ARG A 39 -13.02 -5.46 6.29
CA ARG A 39 -12.03 -6.54 6.35
C ARG A 39 -10.70 -6.05 5.78
N TYR A 40 -9.61 -6.67 6.21
CA TYR A 40 -8.31 -6.43 5.59
C TYR A 40 -8.37 -6.81 4.10
N PRO A 41 -7.86 -5.96 3.18
CA PRO A 41 -8.11 -6.10 1.74
C PRO A 41 -7.26 -7.16 1.03
N ASP A 42 -6.61 -8.05 1.76
CA ASP A 42 -5.87 -9.20 1.25
C ASP A 42 -6.22 -10.44 2.10
N ALA A 43 -6.61 -11.53 1.43
CA ALA A 43 -6.92 -12.81 2.06
C ALA A 43 -5.66 -13.57 2.53
N ARG A 44 -4.48 -13.19 2.05
CA ARG A 44 -3.20 -13.78 2.46
C ARG A 44 -2.82 -13.37 3.87
N SER A 45 -1.88 -14.13 4.44
CA SER A 45 -1.26 -13.75 5.70
C SER A 45 -0.45 -12.45 5.52
N MET A 46 -0.58 -11.52 6.47
CA MET A 46 0.21 -10.28 6.45
C MET A 46 1.71 -10.59 6.40
N GLY A 47 2.41 -10.03 5.41
CA GLY A 47 3.83 -10.30 5.17
C GLY A 47 4.10 -11.37 4.10
N TYR A 48 3.06 -11.95 3.49
CA TYR A 48 3.21 -12.84 2.34
C TYR A 48 4.04 -12.18 1.21
N PRO A 49 4.99 -12.88 0.57
CA PRO A 49 5.29 -14.31 0.71
C PRO A 49 6.43 -14.63 1.70
N PHE A 50 6.85 -13.68 2.54
CA PHE A 50 7.97 -13.82 3.48
C PHE A 50 7.54 -14.04 4.93
N ASP A 51 6.25 -14.24 5.18
CA ASP A 51 5.69 -14.54 6.50
C ASP A 51 6.14 -15.91 7.03
N ARG A 52 6.67 -16.78 6.16
CA ARG A 52 7.06 -18.17 6.47
C ARG A 52 8.48 -18.48 6.03
N LEU A 53 9.03 -19.52 6.64
CA LEU A 53 10.30 -20.10 6.20
C LEU A 53 10.19 -20.60 4.76
N PRO A 54 11.27 -20.46 3.95
CA PRO A 54 11.27 -20.90 2.57
C PRO A 54 11.27 -22.45 2.48
N ARG A 55 11.06 -22.96 1.27
CA ARG A 55 11.14 -24.41 0.97
C ARG A 55 12.51 -24.96 1.34
N ASP A 56 12.57 -26.24 1.70
CA ASP A 56 13.83 -26.92 2.03
C ASP A 56 14.88 -26.74 0.91
N GLY A 57 16.10 -26.38 1.31
CA GLY A 57 17.21 -26.14 0.39
C GLY A 57 17.25 -24.75 -0.26
N VAL A 58 16.26 -23.88 -0.01
CA VAL A 58 16.30 -22.48 -0.46
C VAL A 58 16.98 -21.61 0.60
N VAL A 59 18.16 -21.11 0.27
CA VAL A 59 18.98 -20.28 1.19
C VAL A 59 19.29 -18.88 0.62
N THR A 60 18.97 -18.63 -0.64
CA THR A 60 19.11 -17.30 -1.26
C THR A 60 17.79 -16.81 -1.83
N LEU A 61 17.63 -15.49 -1.93
CA LEU A 61 16.44 -14.89 -2.54
C LEU A 61 16.27 -15.33 -4.00
N GLN A 62 17.36 -15.52 -4.74
CA GLN A 62 17.31 -15.96 -6.13
C GLN A 62 16.69 -17.36 -6.28
N GLN A 63 16.96 -18.27 -5.33
CA GLN A 63 16.39 -19.62 -5.30
C GLN A 63 14.92 -19.62 -4.87
N PHE A 64 14.46 -18.57 -4.19
CA PHE A 64 13.07 -18.42 -3.77
C PHE A 64 12.16 -18.06 -4.94
N LEU A 65 12.68 -17.32 -5.92
CA LEU A 65 11.90 -16.74 -7.02
C LEU A 65 11.16 -17.80 -7.85
N THR A 66 9.92 -17.47 -8.18
CA THR A 66 9.10 -18.16 -9.18
C THR A 66 8.92 -17.26 -10.41
N PRO A 67 8.38 -17.75 -11.54
CA PRO A 67 8.27 -16.96 -12.79
C PRO A 67 7.46 -15.66 -12.67
N ASN A 68 6.60 -15.53 -11.67
CA ASN A 68 5.82 -14.34 -11.35
C ASN A 68 6.49 -13.39 -10.33
N MET A 69 7.78 -13.60 -10.05
CA MET A 69 8.58 -12.80 -9.12
C MET A 69 9.82 -12.25 -9.81
N VAL A 70 10.24 -11.05 -9.43
CA VAL A 70 11.48 -10.43 -9.91
C VAL A 70 12.16 -9.65 -8.80
N THR A 71 13.49 -9.59 -8.86
CA THR A 71 14.31 -8.76 -7.98
C THR A 71 15.19 -7.80 -8.77
N GLN A 72 15.33 -6.58 -8.28
CA GLN A 72 16.18 -5.55 -8.85
C GLN A 72 17.10 -4.95 -7.78
N ASP A 73 18.39 -4.85 -8.07
CA ASP A 73 19.33 -4.17 -7.18
C ASP A 73 19.09 -2.66 -7.18
N VAL A 74 18.92 -2.09 -5.98
CA VAL A 74 18.69 -0.66 -5.76
C VAL A 74 19.61 -0.09 -4.68
N ARG A 75 19.87 1.22 -4.75
CA ARG A 75 20.75 1.93 -3.82
C ARG A 75 20.06 3.15 -3.24
N ILE A 76 19.70 3.05 -1.97
CA ILE A 76 19.24 4.19 -1.18
C ILE A 76 20.47 5.05 -0.81
N ARG A 77 20.40 6.35 -1.11
CA ARG A 77 21.46 7.33 -0.80
C ARG A 77 20.89 8.43 0.08
N PHE A 78 21.38 8.53 1.31
CA PHE A 78 21.07 9.65 2.18
C PHE A 78 21.87 10.89 1.76
N SER A 79 21.19 12.05 1.67
CA SER A 79 21.82 13.35 1.46
C SER A 79 21.68 14.16 2.75
N ASN A 80 22.80 14.54 3.37
CA ASN A 80 22.81 15.27 4.64
C ASN A 80 22.48 16.76 4.43
N ARG A 81 21.23 17.06 4.08
CA ARG A 81 20.71 18.42 3.92
C ARG A 81 19.27 18.49 4.42
N THR A 82 18.93 19.63 4.99
CA THR A 82 17.54 19.98 5.31
C THR A 82 16.93 20.70 4.11
N VAL A 83 15.71 20.32 3.73
CA VAL A 83 14.93 20.99 2.70
C VAL A 83 13.64 21.50 3.32
N ALA A 84 13.21 22.71 2.95
CA ALA A 84 11.85 23.14 3.26
C ALA A 84 10.86 22.21 2.56
N PRO A 85 9.70 21.90 3.16
CA PRO A 85 8.66 21.15 2.47
C PRO A 85 8.29 21.84 1.16
N LEU A 86 8.06 21.05 0.11
CA LEU A 86 7.49 21.56 -1.12
C LEU A 86 6.11 22.15 -0.78
N GLN A 87 6.01 23.48 -0.77
CA GLN A 87 4.73 24.16 -0.69
C GLN A 87 4.03 23.96 -2.03
N ASN A 88 3.20 22.93 -2.14
CA ASN A 88 2.28 22.84 -3.28
C ASN A 88 1.35 24.06 -3.20
N ALA A 89 1.43 24.92 -4.20
CA ALA A 89 0.59 26.10 -4.41
C ALA A 89 -0.87 25.70 -4.70
N THR A 90 -1.54 25.09 -3.71
CA THR A 90 -2.99 24.90 -3.69
C THR A 90 -3.55 25.48 -2.39
N ALA A 91 -3.25 26.75 -2.14
CA ALA A 91 -4.02 27.61 -1.24
C ALA A 91 -5.34 28.09 -1.89
N ASN A 92 -5.91 27.31 -2.81
CA ASN A 92 -7.15 27.65 -3.52
C ASN A 92 -7.94 26.42 -3.99
N ARG A 93 -8.05 25.37 -3.15
CA ARG A 93 -9.17 24.41 -3.29
C ARG A 93 -10.36 25.00 -2.54
N PRO A 94 -11.48 25.37 -3.19
CA PRO A 94 -12.69 25.71 -2.44
C PRO A 94 -13.06 24.49 -1.60
N ALA A 95 -13.31 24.72 -0.31
CA ALA A 95 -13.82 23.70 0.59
C ALA A 95 -15.05 23.04 -0.04
N ALA A 96 -15.04 21.71 -0.12
CA ALA A 96 -16.23 20.94 -0.49
C ALA A 96 -17.39 21.39 0.40
N GLY A 97 -18.52 21.73 -0.24
CA GLY A 97 -19.51 22.66 0.29
C GLY A 97 -20.15 22.26 1.62
N THR A 98 -20.19 23.22 2.54
CA THR A 98 -21.24 23.30 3.55
C THR A 98 -22.53 23.74 2.86
N SER A 99 -23.43 22.79 2.61
CA SER A 99 -24.83 23.10 2.25
C SER A 99 -25.51 23.74 3.47
N VAL A 100 -25.47 25.07 3.55
CA VAL A 100 -26.31 25.82 4.49
C VAL A 100 -27.75 25.75 3.98
N GLY A 101 -28.54 24.87 4.60
CA GLY A 101 -29.97 24.72 4.34
C GLY A 101 -30.71 26.01 4.67
N ASN A 102 -31.20 26.69 3.63
CA ASN A 102 -32.06 27.85 3.75
C ASN A 102 -33.52 27.37 3.75
N ARG A 103 -34.09 27.05 4.92
CA ARG A 103 -35.55 26.92 5.07
C ARG A 103 -36.11 28.24 5.59
N ARG A 104 -36.62 29.04 4.66
CA ARG A 104 -37.61 30.08 4.93
C ARG A 104 -39.00 29.47 4.77
N ASN A 105 -39.77 29.51 5.85
CA ASN A 105 -41.19 29.84 6.00
C ASN A 105 -41.71 29.20 7.28
#